data_AF-A0A6V7JR33-F1
#
_entry.id   AF-A0A6V7JR33-F1
#
_cell.length_a   1.000
_cell.length_b   1.000
_cell.length_c   1.000
_cell.angle_alpha   90.00
_cell.angle_beta   90.00
_cell.angle_gamma   90.00
#
_symmetry.space_group_name_H-M   'P 1'
#
loop_
_entity.id
_entity.type
_entity.pdbx_description
1 polymer ?
#
loop_
_entity_poly.entity_id
_entity_poly.type
_entity_poly.pdbx_seq_one_letter_code
_entity_poly.pdbx_strand_id
1 'polypeptide(L)'
;ADRYKSVATSILNRFNNDTDQKIPVKQISIPPLDFPLQLGRREPFSLFIPKHRKMAARLIDIFLGMRTYDDFLSIAVYCRDRVNPTMFIYALSVAILHRPDTNNLPIPSLHEVFPDKYMGSSIFARAKEEANVVPAGSR
;
A
#
# COMPACT_ATOMS: atom_id res chain seq x y z
N ALA A 1 -12.33 5.26 6.31
CA ALA A 1 -12.38 4.25 5.22
C ALA A 1 -13.56 3.32 5.48
N ASP A 2 -14.75 3.90 5.47
CA ASP A 2 -15.97 3.25 5.93
C ASP A 2 -16.81 2.71 4.77
N ARG A 3 -16.44 3.11 3.54
CA ARG A 3 -17.10 2.74 2.29
C ARG A 3 -17.34 1.24 2.13
N TYR A 4 -16.38 0.41 2.57
CA TYR A 4 -16.43 -1.04 2.37
C TYR A 4 -16.95 -1.81 3.59
N LYS A 5 -17.25 -1.14 4.70
CA LYS A 5 -17.71 -1.82 5.94
C LYS A 5 -19.03 -2.56 5.73
N SER A 6 -19.99 -1.94 5.04
CA SER A 6 -21.30 -2.52 4.79
C SER A 6 -21.29 -3.71 3.83
N VAL A 7 -20.27 -3.79 2.97
CA VAL A 7 -20.13 -4.83 1.93
C VAL A 7 -19.01 -5.82 2.21
N ALA A 8 -18.41 -5.78 3.42
CA ALA A 8 -17.25 -6.58 3.77
C ALA A 8 -17.48 -8.09 3.58
N THR A 9 -18.62 -8.61 4.03
CA THR A 9 -18.98 -10.02 3.87
C THR A 9 -19.12 -10.43 2.41
N SER A 10 -19.69 -9.55 1.58
CA SER A 10 -19.84 -9.82 0.14
C SER A 10 -18.49 -9.83 -0.58
N ILE A 11 -17.61 -8.88 -0.27
CA ILE A 11 -16.24 -8.85 -0.79
C ILE A 11 -15.49 -10.11 -0.37
N LEU A 12 -15.57 -10.48 0.91
CA LEU A 12 -14.92 -11.67 1.42
C LEU A 12 -15.42 -12.92 0.67
N ASN A 13 -16.74 -13.14 0.60
CA ASN A 13 -17.29 -14.32 -0.07
C ASN A 13 -16.90 -14.41 -1.55
N ARG A 14 -16.77 -13.26 -2.24
CA ARG A 14 -16.38 -13.23 -3.64
C ARG A 14 -14.92 -13.63 -3.87
N PHE A 15 -13.99 -13.16 -3.04
CA PHE A 15 -12.56 -13.38 -3.25
C PHE A 15 -11.98 -14.55 -2.41
N ASN A 16 -12.70 -15.03 -1.41
CA ASN A 16 -12.22 -16.06 -0.47
C ASN A 16 -12.07 -17.44 -1.10
N ASN A 17 -12.83 -17.75 -2.15
CA ASN A 17 -12.79 -19.05 -2.82
C ASN A 17 -11.73 -19.10 -3.95
N ASP A 18 -11.25 -17.94 -4.41
CA ASP A 18 -10.32 -17.82 -5.52
C ASP A 18 -8.84 -17.78 -5.08
N THR A 19 -8.56 -17.98 -3.78
CA THR A 19 -7.21 -17.81 -3.22
C THR A 19 -6.76 -19.04 -2.43
N ASP A 20 -5.63 -19.61 -2.83
CA ASP A 20 -5.02 -20.78 -2.15
C ASP A 20 -4.32 -20.42 -0.83
N GLN A 21 -3.98 -19.14 -0.63
CA GLN A 21 -3.22 -18.66 0.54
C GLN A 21 -3.97 -17.57 1.31
N LYS A 22 -4.14 -17.78 2.62
CA LYS A 22 -4.73 -16.79 3.54
C LYS A 22 -3.66 -16.32 4.53
N ILE A 23 -3.47 -15.01 4.61
CA ILE A 23 -2.48 -14.40 5.51
C ILE A 23 -3.20 -13.95 6.79
N PRO A 24 -2.95 -14.57 7.95
CA PRO A 24 -3.52 -14.11 9.21
C PRO A 24 -2.89 -12.75 9.58
N VAL A 25 -3.73 -11.81 10.01
CA VAL A 25 -3.29 -10.49 10.49
C VAL A 25 -3.50 -10.43 12.00
N LYS A 26 -2.45 -10.09 12.74
CA LYS A 26 -2.48 -9.95 14.19
C LYS A 26 -3.32 -8.73 14.57
N GLN A 27 -4.19 -8.88 15.57
CA GLN A 27 -4.92 -7.75 16.12
C GLN A 27 -3.99 -6.93 17.02
N ILE A 28 -3.92 -5.63 16.77
CA ILE A 28 -3.06 -4.69 17.49
C ILE A 28 -3.87 -3.45 17.91
N SER A 29 -3.39 -2.75 18.95
CA SER A 29 -3.88 -1.40 19.23
C SER A 29 -3.37 -0.44 18.16
N ILE A 30 -4.27 0.30 17.52
CA ILE A 30 -3.92 1.19 16.41
C ILE A 30 -3.31 2.48 16.99
N PRO A 31 -2.06 2.83 16.64
CA PRO A 31 -1.46 4.08 17.06
C PRO A 31 -2.19 5.29 16.43
N PRO A 32 -2.06 6.49 17.00
CA PRO A 32 -2.73 7.68 16.47
C PRO A 32 -2.21 8.02 15.06
N LEU A 33 -3.12 8.00 14.08
CA LEU A 33 -2.84 8.24 12.67
C LEU A 33 -3.42 9.58 12.17
N ASP A 34 -3.92 10.42 13.06
CA ASP A 34 -4.63 11.67 12.70
C ASP A 34 -3.80 12.56 11.79
N PHE A 35 -2.49 12.67 12.05
CA PHE A 35 -1.61 13.53 11.27
C PHE A 35 -1.32 12.98 9.86
N PRO A 36 -0.86 11.72 9.67
CA PRO A 36 -0.75 11.13 8.32
C PRO A 36 -2.08 11.08 7.53
N LEU A 37 -3.22 10.98 8.21
CA LEU A 37 -4.54 10.91 7.56
C LEU A 37 -5.06 12.26 7.06
N GLN A 38 -4.37 13.38 7.34
CA GLN A 38 -4.77 14.69 6.83
C GLN A 38 -4.63 14.82 5.31
N LEU A 39 -3.80 13.99 4.66
CA LEU A 39 -3.60 14.01 3.21
C LEU A 39 -4.59 13.03 2.60
N GLY A 40 -5.47 13.55 1.77
CA GLY A 40 -6.49 12.77 1.10
C GLY A 40 -5.87 11.62 0.31
N ARG A 41 -6.58 10.48 0.28
CA ARG A 41 -6.09 9.26 -0.40
C ARG A 41 -5.80 9.48 -1.89
N ARG A 42 -6.43 10.46 -2.53
CA ARG A 42 -6.26 10.78 -3.96
C ARG A 42 -5.51 12.09 -4.21
N GLU A 43 -5.02 12.75 -3.16
CA GLU A 43 -4.27 13.99 -3.28
C GLU A 43 -2.82 13.72 -3.73
N PRO A 44 -2.19 14.64 -4.46
CA PRO A 44 -0.80 14.48 -4.86
C PRO A 44 0.12 14.55 -3.64
N PHE A 45 1.02 13.57 -3.51
CA PHE A 45 2.08 13.56 -2.52
C PHE A 45 3.41 14.00 -3.14
N SER A 46 4.21 14.76 -2.39
CA SER A 46 5.53 15.21 -2.82
C SER A 46 6.43 15.45 -1.62
N LEU A 47 7.64 14.91 -1.66
CA LEU A 47 8.68 15.12 -0.63
C LEU A 47 9.25 16.54 -0.65
N PHE A 48 8.97 17.35 -1.67
CA PHE A 48 9.42 18.74 -1.69
C PHE A 48 8.54 19.64 -0.82
N ILE A 49 7.32 19.21 -0.51
CA ILE A 49 6.40 19.96 0.34
C ILE A 49 6.73 19.65 1.82
N PRO A 50 7.09 20.66 2.65
CA PRO A 50 7.48 20.42 4.04
C PRO A 50 6.40 19.71 4.88
N LYS A 51 5.12 20.04 4.65
CA LYS A 51 4.00 19.39 5.33
C LYS A 51 3.93 17.90 5.01
N HIS A 52 4.04 17.54 3.72
CA HIS A 52 4.03 16.14 3.27
C HIS A 52 5.22 15.35 3.85
N ARG A 53 6.42 15.95 3.91
CA ARG A 53 7.57 15.32 4.57
C ARG A 53 7.31 15.01 6.03
N LYS A 54 6.75 15.96 6.79
CA LYS A 54 6.41 15.74 8.20
C LYS A 54 5.40 14.61 8.37
N MET A 55 4.40 14.53 7.49
CA MET A 55 3.39 13.46 7.53
C MET A 55 3.99 12.09 7.23
N ALA A 56 4.85 12.01 6.22
CA ALA A 56 5.58 10.79 5.88
C ALA A 56 6.54 10.37 7.00
N ALA A 57 7.30 11.31 7.58
CA ALA A 57 8.18 11.06 8.71
C ALA A 57 7.41 10.48 9.90
N ARG A 58 6.24 11.06 10.24
CA ARG A 58 5.41 10.53 11.31
C ARG A 58 4.93 9.10 11.04
N LEU A 59 4.60 8.78 9.79
CA LEU A 59 4.21 7.41 9.41
C LEU A 59 5.40 6.44 9.48
N ILE A 60 6.60 6.88 9.10
CA ILE A 60 7.85 6.12 9.23
C ILE A 60 8.14 5.84 10.71
N ASP A 61 8.04 6.85 11.58
CA ASP A 61 8.25 6.69 13.03
C ASP A 61 7.31 5.62 13.62
N ILE A 62 6.04 5.60 13.18
CA ILE A 62 5.08 4.58 13.59
C ILE A 62 5.54 3.19 13.14
N PHE A 63 5.94 3.03 11.88
CA PHE A 63 6.41 1.75 11.35
C PHE A 63 7.70 1.25 12.01
N LEU A 64 8.67 2.14 12.24
CA LEU A 64 9.91 1.80 12.94
C LEU A 64 9.67 1.52 14.43
N GLY A 65 8.67 2.17 15.03
CA GLY A 65 8.29 1.97 16.44
C GLY A 65 7.57 0.67 16.75
N MET A 66 7.14 -0.11 15.74
CA MET A 66 6.49 -1.40 15.98
C MET A 66 7.49 -2.44 16.51
N ARG A 67 7.08 -3.18 17.55
CA ARG A 67 8.00 -4.06 18.30
C ARG A 67 8.43 -5.30 17.51
N THR A 68 7.50 -5.93 16.80
CA THR A 68 7.76 -7.16 16.03
C THR A 68 7.39 -6.98 14.57
N TYR A 69 7.89 -7.88 13.74
CA TYR A 69 7.50 -7.98 12.34
C TYR A 69 5.97 -8.11 12.17
N ASP A 70 5.31 -8.95 12.96
CA ASP A 70 3.85 -9.14 12.88
C ASP A 70 3.07 -7.86 13.25
N ASP A 71 3.58 -7.11 14.22
CA ASP A 71 3.01 -5.82 14.61
C ASP A 71 3.17 -4.80 13.48
N PHE A 72 4.35 -4.77 12.85
CA PHE A 72 4.64 -3.95 11.67
C PHE A 72 3.75 -4.31 10.48
N LEU A 73 3.61 -5.60 10.16
CA LEU A 73 2.73 -6.10 9.11
C LEU A 73 1.28 -5.65 9.36
N SER A 74 0.81 -5.80 10.60
CA SER A 74 -0.58 -5.49 10.97
C SER A 74 -0.90 -4.00 10.83
N ILE A 75 0.01 -3.10 11.26
CA ILE A 75 -0.18 -1.67 11.04
C ILE A 75 -0.03 -1.27 9.57
N ALA A 76 0.87 -1.91 8.81
CA ALA A 76 1.04 -1.65 7.38
C ALA A 76 -0.23 -2.01 6.59
N VAL A 77 -0.81 -3.19 6.86
CA VAL A 77 -2.11 -3.61 6.28
C VAL A 77 -3.22 -2.63 6.65
N TYR A 78 -3.27 -2.19 7.90
CA TYR A 78 -4.26 -1.21 8.34
C TYR A 78 -4.14 0.13 7.57
N CYS A 79 -2.91 0.63 7.39
CA CYS A 79 -2.61 1.89 6.74
C CYS A 79 -2.82 1.87 5.22
N ARG A 80 -2.57 0.74 4.55
CA ARG A 80 -2.59 0.60 3.07
C ARG A 80 -3.85 1.17 2.41
N ASP A 81 -5.01 0.96 3.01
CA ASP A 81 -6.29 1.40 2.43
C ASP A 81 -6.76 2.77 2.91
N ARG A 82 -6.13 3.32 3.95
CA ARG A 82 -6.55 4.55 4.64
C ARG A 82 -5.66 5.75 4.30
N VAL A 83 -4.36 5.52 4.18
CA VAL A 83 -3.35 6.56 3.92
C VAL A 83 -3.23 6.79 2.41
N ASN A 84 -2.77 7.99 2.04
CA ASN A 84 -2.34 8.27 0.67
C ASN A 84 -1.37 7.19 0.13
N PRO A 85 -1.63 6.56 -1.03
CA PRO A 85 -0.89 5.40 -1.49
C PRO A 85 0.57 5.72 -1.81
N THR A 86 0.86 6.90 -2.37
CA THR A 86 2.24 7.31 -2.65
C THR A 86 3.02 7.57 -1.36
N MET A 87 2.41 8.24 -0.38
CA MET A 87 3.03 8.43 0.93
C MET A 87 3.23 7.11 1.67
N PHE A 88 2.25 6.20 1.61
CA PHE A 88 2.31 4.88 2.22
C PHE A 88 3.47 4.05 1.66
N ILE A 89 3.59 3.95 0.33
CA ILE A 89 4.67 3.18 -0.30
C ILE A 89 6.02 3.78 0.04
N TYR A 90 6.17 5.10 -0.02
CA TYR A 90 7.41 5.75 0.41
C TYR A 90 7.78 5.41 1.86
N ALA A 91 6.85 5.60 2.80
CA ALA A 91 7.09 5.32 4.21
C ALA A 91 7.37 3.84 4.48
N LEU A 92 6.66 2.94 3.79
CA LEU A 92 6.85 1.50 3.91
C LEU A 92 8.22 1.07 3.38
N SER A 93 8.64 1.57 2.21
CA SER A 93 9.96 1.28 1.65
C SER A 93 11.07 1.74 2.57
N VAL A 94 10.96 2.94 3.17
CA VAL A 94 11.93 3.41 4.17
C VAL A 94 11.93 2.49 5.38
N ALA A 95 10.77 2.10 5.91
CA ALA A 95 10.71 1.21 7.07
C ALA A 95 11.35 -0.16 6.79
N ILE A 96 11.05 -0.78 5.64
CA ILE A 96 11.63 -2.07 5.24
C ILE A 96 13.16 -1.99 5.13
N LEU A 97 13.70 -0.88 4.63
CA LEU A 97 15.15 -0.71 4.50
C LEU A 97 15.88 -0.52 5.84
N HIS A 98 15.19 -0.03 6.87
CA HIS A 98 15.83 0.37 8.14
C HIS A 98 15.52 -0.56 9.31
N ARG A 99 14.49 -1.42 9.21
CA ARG A 99 14.22 -2.40 10.27
C ARG A 99 15.10 -3.64 10.12
N PRO A 100 15.72 -4.12 11.21
CA PRO A 100 16.61 -5.29 11.15
C PRO A 100 15.86 -6.59 10.82
N ASP A 101 14.57 -6.68 11.14
CA ASP A 101 13.72 -7.85 10.89
C ASP A 101 13.18 -7.91 9.44
N THR A 102 13.54 -6.96 8.58
CA THR A 102 13.09 -6.90 7.18
C THR A 102 14.21 -6.86 6.15
N ASN A 103 15.47 -7.05 6.55
CA ASN A 103 16.66 -6.91 5.69
C ASN A 103 16.65 -7.79 4.42
N ASN A 104 15.92 -8.92 4.44
CA ASN A 104 15.83 -9.86 3.32
C ASN A 104 14.55 -9.72 2.51
N LEU A 105 13.73 -8.69 2.77
CA LEU A 105 12.52 -8.46 1.98
C LEU A 105 12.86 -7.71 0.69
N PRO A 106 12.53 -8.28 -0.49
CA PRO A 106 12.71 -7.57 -1.74
C PRO A 106 11.73 -6.40 -1.80
N ILE A 107 12.24 -5.20 -2.08
CA ILE A 107 11.41 -4.03 -2.36
C ILE A 107 11.21 -3.95 -3.87
N PRO A 108 9.96 -4.01 -4.37
CA PRO A 108 9.68 -3.84 -5.78
C PRO A 108 10.17 -2.50 -6.31
N SER A 109 10.48 -2.45 -7.59
CA SER A 109 10.96 -1.22 -8.20
C SER A 109 9.83 -0.18 -8.27
N LEU A 110 10.17 1.11 -8.27
CA LEU A 110 9.15 2.17 -8.33
C LEU A 110 8.37 2.17 -9.65
N HIS A 111 8.93 1.64 -10.74
CA HIS A 111 8.23 1.55 -12.02
C HIS A 111 7.23 0.38 -12.07
N GLU A 112 7.42 -0.67 -11.27
CA GLU A 112 6.42 -1.73 -11.09
C GLU A 112 5.25 -1.24 -10.22
N VAL A 113 5.55 -0.41 -9.23
CA VAL A 113 4.54 0.06 -8.25
C VAL A 113 3.78 1.30 -8.74
N PHE A 114 4.46 2.23 -9.41
CA PHE A 114 3.89 3.47 -9.97
C PHE A 114 4.21 3.61 -11.46
N PRO A 115 3.77 2.67 -12.32
CA PRO A 115 4.11 2.70 -13.73
C PRO A 115 3.66 4.00 -14.42
N ASP A 116 2.58 4.62 -13.94
CA ASP A 116 2.02 5.88 -14.46
C ASP A 116 2.98 7.06 -14.37
N LYS A 117 4.01 6.98 -13.51
CA LYS A 117 5.05 8.01 -13.38
C LYS A 117 6.21 7.85 -14.37
N TYR A 118 6.31 6.70 -15.04
CA TYR A 118 7.45 6.34 -15.89
C TYR A 118 7.04 6.04 -17.33
N MET A 119 5.75 5.74 -17.58
CA MET A 119 5.23 5.39 -18.90
C MET A 119 4.20 6.40 -19.38
N GLY A 120 4.13 6.59 -20.71
CA GLY A 120 3.11 7.42 -21.33
C GLY A 120 1.70 6.86 -21.09
N SER A 121 0.73 7.75 -20.85
CA SER A 121 -0.65 7.36 -20.52
C SER A 121 -1.32 6.47 -21.57
N SER A 122 -0.96 6.62 -22.85
CA SER A 122 -1.47 5.81 -23.97
C SER A 122 -1.13 4.32 -23.85
N ILE A 123 -0.01 3.98 -23.21
CA ILE A 123 0.43 2.58 -23.05
C ILE A 123 -0.56 1.81 -22.15
N PHE A 124 -1.12 2.45 -21.12
CA PHE A 124 -2.07 1.78 -20.22
C PHE A 124 -3.38 1.40 -20.90
N ALA A 125 -3.87 2.24 -21.81
CA ALA A 125 -5.07 1.94 -22.58
C ALA A 125 -4.82 0.72 -23.50
N ARG A 126 -3.70 0.73 -24.23
CA ARG A 126 -3.31 -0.37 -25.12
C ARG A 126 -3.05 -1.67 -24.35
N ALA A 127 -2.34 -1.61 -23.22
CA ALA A 127 -2.08 -2.78 -22.38
C ALA A 127 -3.38 -3.40 -21.85
N LYS A 128 -4.36 -2.56 -21.47
CA LYS A 128 -5.67 -3.03 -21.03
C LYS A 128 -6.48 -3.65 -22.17
N GLU A 129 -6.43 -3.10 -23.38
CA GLU A 129 -7.08 -3.68 -24.55
C GLU A 129 -6.52 -5.07 -24.85
N GLU A 130 -5.20 -5.18 -25.01
CA GLU A 130 -4.52 -6.45 -25.28
C GLU A 130 -4.83 -7.50 -24.20
N ALA A 131 -4.78 -7.09 -22.93
CA ALA A 131 -5.03 -7.97 -21.80
C ALA A 131 -6.49 -8.41 -21.63
N ASN A 132 -7.45 -7.81 -22.33
CA ASN A 132 -8.85 -8.23 -22.29
C ASN A 132 -9.30 -8.92 -23.58
N VAL A 133 -8.66 -8.62 -24.72
CA VAL A 133 -9.05 -9.15 -26.04
C VAL A 133 -8.27 -10.42 -26.39
N VAL A 134 -6.98 -10.48 -26.11
CA VAL A 134 -6.13 -11.61 -26.54
C VAL A 134 -6.21 -12.76 -25.54
N PRO A 135 -6.48 -14.02 -25.95
CA PRO A 135 -6.48 -15.17 -25.05
C PRO A 135 -5.12 -15.39 -24.36
N ALA A 136 -5.12 -15.85 -23.11
CA ALA A 136 -3.92 -15.93 -22.27
C ALA A 136 -2.77 -16.79 -22.84
N GLY A 137 -3.03 -17.71 -23.76
CA GLY A 137 -2.03 -18.55 -24.43
C GLY A 137 -1.49 -18.00 -25.75
N SER A 138 -1.94 -16.82 -26.19
CA SER A 138 -1.55 -16.18 -27.44
C SER A 138 -0.90 -14.80 -27.25
N ARG A 139 -0.59 -14.44 -25.99
CA ARG A 139 0.10 -13.20 -25.60
C ARG A 139 1.61 -13.39 -25.53
#